data_AF-A0A934GMU1-F1
#
_entry.id   AF-A0A934GMU1-F1
#
_cell.length_a   1.000
_cell.length_b   1.000
_cell.length_c   1.000
_cell.angle_alpha   90.00
_cell.angle_beta   90.00
_cell.angle_gamma   90.00
#
_symmetry.space_group_name_H-M   'P 1'
#
loop_
_entity.id
_entity.type
_entity.pdbx_description
1 polymer ?
#
loop_
_entity_poly.entity_id
_entity_poly.type
_entity_poly.pdbx_seq_one_letter_code
_entity_poly.pdbx_strand_id
1 'polypeptide(L)'
;MPNRIGQKIAWRDEFSIGIPAIDDQHKQLLDLLNQLNSFDHGQNGQNAQPNRLVKMLDSLSEYAAHHFVQEEALMRDHLPVSDKTTDHIVAHRSYWTIIVALKNRLLKGDAKVNAELVEYLNHWWINHILKIDQDMGRELKLRGVA
;
A
#
# COMPACT_ATOMS: atom_id res chain seq x y z
N MET A 1 -15.69 -2.74 -6.37
CA MET A 1 -15.71 -4.20 -6.08
C MET A 1 -14.50 -4.49 -5.19
N PRO A 2 -14.63 -5.17 -4.05
CA PRO A 2 -13.46 -5.60 -3.29
C PRO A 2 -12.62 -6.58 -4.12
N ASN A 3 -11.30 -6.38 -4.14
CA ASN A 3 -10.39 -7.23 -4.90
C ASN A 3 -10.30 -8.61 -4.23
N ARG A 4 -10.59 -9.69 -4.96
CA ARG A 4 -10.51 -11.05 -4.42
C ARG A 4 -9.07 -11.55 -4.45
N ILE A 5 -8.71 -12.38 -3.48
CA ILE A 5 -7.45 -13.14 -3.49
C ILE A 5 -7.31 -13.87 -4.85
N GLY A 6 -6.17 -13.67 -5.53
CA GLY A 6 -5.91 -14.22 -6.86
C GLY A 6 -6.28 -13.33 -8.05
N GLN A 7 -6.91 -12.16 -7.83
CA GLN A 7 -7.21 -11.21 -8.90
C GLN A 7 -6.07 -10.18 -9.06
N LYS A 8 -5.55 -10.07 -10.29
CA LYS A 8 -4.53 -9.08 -10.65
C LYS A 8 -5.13 -7.67 -10.64
N ILE A 9 -4.49 -6.76 -9.92
CA ILE A 9 -4.76 -5.33 -9.95
C ILE A 9 -4.04 -4.74 -11.17
N ALA A 10 -4.81 -4.38 -12.20
CA ALA A 10 -4.28 -3.62 -13.32
C ALA A 10 -4.25 -2.12 -13.00
N TRP A 11 -3.19 -1.44 -13.45
CA TRP A 11 -3.16 0.02 -13.48
C TRP A 11 -4.35 0.57 -14.28
N ARG A 12 -4.91 1.68 -13.79
CA ARG A 12 -6.02 2.42 -14.37
C ARG A 12 -5.77 3.91 -14.09
N ASP A 13 -6.32 4.77 -14.93
CA ASP A 13 -6.11 6.23 -14.81
C ASP A 13 -6.60 6.80 -13.48
N GLU A 14 -7.56 6.14 -12.83
CA GLU A 14 -8.05 6.51 -11.49
C GLU A 14 -6.99 6.38 -10.37
N PHE A 15 -5.88 5.67 -10.59
CA PHE A 15 -4.76 5.61 -9.66
C PHE A 15 -3.72 6.72 -9.88
N SER A 16 -3.81 7.46 -10.99
CA SER A 16 -2.93 8.58 -11.28
C SER A 16 -3.35 9.79 -10.47
N ILE A 17 -2.40 10.40 -9.76
CA ILE A 17 -2.60 11.67 -9.04
C ILE A 17 -2.08 12.87 -9.84
N GLY A 18 -1.62 12.65 -11.07
CA GLY A 18 -1.07 13.67 -11.97
C GLY A 18 0.40 14.00 -11.74
N ILE A 19 1.10 13.26 -10.87
CA ILE A 19 2.53 13.45 -10.60
C ILE A 19 3.28 12.22 -11.09
N PRO A 20 3.97 12.27 -12.26
CA PRO A 20 4.55 11.08 -12.89
C PRO A 20 5.44 10.24 -11.97
N ALA A 21 6.27 10.90 -11.15
CA ALA A 21 7.15 10.21 -10.22
C ALA A 21 6.40 9.43 -9.13
N ILE A 22 5.23 9.92 -8.67
CA ILE A 22 4.39 9.22 -7.69
C ILE A 22 3.53 8.16 -8.38
N ASP A 23 3.01 8.44 -9.57
CA ASP A 23 2.25 7.45 -10.35
C ASP A 23 3.09 6.21 -10.68
N ASP A 24 4.37 6.38 -10.98
CA ASP A 24 5.30 5.26 -11.19
C ASP A 24 5.54 4.48 -9.89
N GLN A 25 5.52 5.15 -8.73
CA GLN A 25 5.56 4.47 -7.44
C GLN A 25 4.29 3.68 -7.15
N HIS A 26 3.12 4.24 -7.46
CA HIS A 26 1.86 3.51 -7.35
C HIS A 26 1.86 2.26 -8.23
N LYS A 27 2.32 2.34 -9.48
CA LYS A 27 2.44 1.16 -10.36
C LYS A 27 3.31 0.06 -9.73
N GLN A 28 4.46 0.44 -9.19
CA GLN A 28 5.36 -0.51 -8.53
C GLN A 28 4.74 -1.12 -7.26
N LEU A 29 3.99 -0.34 -6.47
CA LEU A 29 3.23 -0.84 -5.33
C LEU A 29 2.17 -1.85 -5.77
N LEU A 30 1.40 -1.55 -6.82
CA LEU A 30 0.41 -2.47 -7.37
C LEU A 30 1.06 -3.76 -7.89
N ASP A 31 2.25 -3.68 -8.47
CA ASP A 31 3.01 -4.86 -8.91
C ASP A 31 3.50 -5.72 -7.74
N LEU A 32 3.93 -5.11 -6.63
CA LEU A 32 4.27 -5.83 -5.40
C LEU A 32 3.03 -6.52 -4.79
N LEU A 33 1.88 -5.84 -4.79
CA LEU A 33 0.60 -6.43 -4.38
C LEU A 33 0.18 -7.59 -5.29
N ASN A 34 0.38 -7.47 -6.59
CA ASN A 34 0.11 -8.54 -7.54
C ASN A 34 0.98 -9.77 -7.30
N GLN A 35 2.27 -9.56 -6.99
CA GLN A 35 3.16 -10.64 -6.59
C GLN A 35 2.63 -11.34 -5.34
N LEU A 36 2.21 -10.57 -4.32
CA LEU A 36 1.58 -11.10 -3.11
C LEU A 36 0.31 -11.90 -3.45
N ASN A 37 -0.58 -11.39 -4.29
CA ASN A 37 -1.83 -12.06 -4.67
C ASN A 37 -1.61 -13.36 -5.46
N SER A 38 -0.51 -13.46 -6.20
CA SER A 38 -0.15 -14.65 -6.97
C SER A 38 0.56 -15.72 -6.15
N PHE A 39 0.97 -15.38 -4.93
CA PHE A 39 1.68 -16.30 -4.06
C PHE A 39 0.70 -17.33 -3.50
N ASP A 40 1.07 -18.62 -3.58
CA ASP A 40 0.28 -19.67 -2.96
C ASP A 40 0.39 -19.56 -1.43
N HIS A 41 -0.65 -19.00 -0.83
CA HIS A 41 -0.76 -18.79 0.61
C HIS A 41 -1.07 -20.08 1.38
N GLY A 42 -1.18 -21.23 0.69
CA GLY A 42 -1.32 -22.54 1.32
C GLY A 42 -2.72 -22.83 1.84
N GLN A 43 -3.78 -22.44 1.12
CA GLN A 43 -5.17 -22.75 1.52
C GLN A 43 -5.41 -24.27 1.73
N ASN A 44 -4.55 -25.13 1.18
CA ASN A 44 -4.62 -26.59 1.30
C ASN A 44 -3.54 -27.20 2.23
N GLY A 45 -2.88 -26.42 3.09
CA GLY A 45 -2.07 -26.92 4.21
C GLY A 45 -0.76 -27.65 3.88
N GLN A 46 -0.38 -27.82 2.62
CA GLN A 46 0.78 -28.66 2.24
C GLN A 46 2.04 -27.88 1.85
N ASN A 47 2.00 -26.57 1.60
CA ASN A 47 3.15 -25.80 1.09
C ASN A 47 3.17 -24.33 1.54
N ALA A 48 2.79 -24.01 2.78
CA ALA A 48 3.01 -22.65 3.29
C ALA A 48 4.53 -22.36 3.30
N GLN A 49 4.96 -21.37 2.52
CA GLN A 49 6.35 -20.89 2.47
C GLN A 49 6.46 -19.56 3.23
N PRO A 50 6.33 -19.54 4.59
CA PRO A 50 6.26 -18.32 5.38
C PRO A 50 7.48 -17.42 5.16
N ASN A 51 8.66 -18.01 4.94
CA ASN A 51 9.89 -17.26 4.63
C ASN A 51 9.78 -16.44 3.34
N ARG A 52 9.05 -16.91 2.33
CA ARG A 52 8.86 -16.17 1.07
C ARG A 52 7.87 -15.02 1.25
N LEU A 53 6.78 -15.26 1.98
CA LEU A 53 5.82 -14.20 2.31
C LEU A 53 6.47 -13.08 3.13
N VAL A 54 7.28 -13.43 4.14
CA VAL A 54 8.05 -12.45 4.92
C VAL A 54 8.96 -11.61 4.03
N LYS A 55 9.71 -12.21 3.10
CA LYS A 55 10.56 -11.46 2.16
C LYS A 55 9.76 -10.49 1.29
N MET A 56 8.59 -10.90 0.81
CA MET A 56 7.74 -10.05 -0.01
C MET A 56 7.17 -8.88 0.80
N LEU A 57 6.84 -9.10 2.07
CA LEU A 57 6.46 -8.03 3.00
C LEU A 57 7.60 -7.06 3.27
N ASP A 58 8.83 -7.56 3.38
CA ASP A 58 10.01 -6.72 3.56
C ASP A 58 10.22 -5.82 2.35
N SER A 59 10.14 -6.37 1.13
CA SER A 59 10.21 -5.57 -0.11
C SER A 59 9.09 -4.54 -0.22
N LEU A 60 7.85 -4.91 0.14
CA LEU A 60 6.74 -3.96 0.16
C LEU A 60 6.94 -2.86 1.20
N SER A 61 7.45 -3.21 2.39
CA SER A 61 7.70 -2.25 3.46
C SER A 61 8.83 -1.28 3.09
N GLU A 62 9.92 -1.77 2.52
CA GLU A 62 11.01 -0.90 2.06
C GLU A 62 10.52 0.11 1.01
N TYR A 63 9.74 -0.38 0.03
CA TYR A 63 9.20 0.48 -1.01
C TYR A 63 8.17 1.49 -0.48
N ALA A 64 7.28 1.05 0.41
CA ALA A 64 6.29 1.91 1.07
C ALA A 64 6.94 3.04 1.87
N ALA A 65 8.04 2.75 2.59
CA ALA A 65 8.76 3.77 3.35
C ALA A 65 9.31 4.87 2.44
N HIS A 66 9.93 4.49 1.31
CA HIS A 66 10.42 5.44 0.32
C HIS A 66 9.29 6.25 -0.33
N HIS A 67 8.17 5.61 -0.63
CA HIS A 67 6.99 6.26 -1.20
C HIS A 67 6.39 7.30 -0.24
N PHE A 68 6.10 6.92 1.00
CA PHE A 68 5.53 7.84 1.99
C PHE A 68 6.43 9.03 2.28
N VAL A 69 7.76 8.85 2.31
CA VAL A 69 8.70 9.96 2.50
C VAL A 69 8.58 11.00 1.39
N GLN A 70 8.39 10.56 0.14
CA GLN A 70 8.24 11.48 -0.99
C GLN A 70 6.90 12.22 -0.98
N GLU A 71 5.80 11.53 -0.68
CA GLU A 71 4.50 12.20 -0.52
C GLU A 71 4.50 13.18 0.63
N GLU A 72 5.02 12.80 1.80
CA GLU A 72 5.13 13.68 2.95
C GLU A 72 6.03 14.89 2.66
N ALA A 73 7.07 14.73 1.85
CA ALA A 73 7.88 15.85 1.36
C ALA A 73 7.08 16.78 0.44
N LEU A 74 6.34 16.23 -0.53
CA LEU A 74 5.46 17.02 -1.41
C LEU A 74 4.41 17.80 -0.61
N MET A 75 3.76 17.16 0.36
CA MET A 75 2.81 17.81 1.24
C MET A 75 3.46 18.93 2.04
N ARG A 76 4.61 18.68 2.66
CA ARG A 76 5.33 19.69 3.46
C ARG A 76 5.75 20.90 2.63
N ASP A 77 6.20 20.68 1.41
CA ASP A 77 6.79 21.73 0.58
C ASP A 77 5.74 22.57 -0.16
N HIS A 78 4.54 22.02 -0.38
CA HIS A 78 3.54 22.64 -1.24
C HIS A 78 2.13 22.81 -0.63
N LEU A 79 1.79 22.08 0.44
CA LEU A 79 0.46 22.11 1.05
C LEU A 79 0.50 22.77 2.44
N PRO A 80 -0.55 23.51 2.82
CA PRO A 80 -0.68 23.99 4.18
C PRO A 80 -0.96 22.84 5.14
N VAL A 81 -0.48 22.97 6.37
CA VAL A 81 -0.89 22.08 7.47
C VAL A 81 -2.40 22.23 7.66
N SER A 82 -3.10 21.10 7.53
CA SER A 82 -4.55 20.98 7.62
C SER A 82 -4.94 19.61 8.17
N ASP A 83 -6.22 19.43 8.47
CA ASP A 83 -6.75 18.12 8.88
C ASP A 83 -6.47 17.07 7.81
N LYS A 84 -6.62 17.39 6.52
CA LYS A 84 -6.33 16.46 5.42
C LYS A 84 -4.87 15.98 5.40
N THR A 85 -3.90 16.89 5.47
CA THR A 85 -2.48 16.53 5.48
C THR A 85 -2.10 15.77 6.75
N THR A 86 -2.76 16.08 7.87
CA THR A 86 -2.58 15.38 9.13
C THR A 86 -3.12 13.95 9.04
N ASP A 87 -4.33 13.78 8.52
CA ASP A 87 -4.99 12.48 8.32
C ASP A 87 -4.22 11.59 7.35
N HIS A 88 -3.62 12.16 6.29
CA HIS A 88 -2.73 11.44 5.38
C HIS A 88 -1.54 10.84 6.13
N ILE A 89 -0.82 11.66 6.91
CA ILE A 89 0.33 11.19 7.71
C ILE A 89 -0.12 10.14 8.74
N VAL A 90 -1.27 10.36 9.40
CA VAL A 90 -1.85 9.38 10.33
C VAL A 90 -2.13 8.05 9.63
N ALA A 91 -2.69 8.07 8.42
CA ALA A 91 -2.92 6.85 7.64
C ALA A 91 -1.62 6.09 7.36
N HIS A 92 -0.53 6.79 6.99
CA HIS A 92 0.80 6.18 6.84
C HIS A 92 1.28 5.55 8.15
N ARG A 93 1.07 6.20 9.31
CA ARG A 93 1.51 5.65 10.60
C ARG A 93 0.66 4.44 11.03
N SER A 94 -0.65 4.47 10.74
CA SER A 94 -1.53 3.34 10.99
C SER A 94 -1.16 2.11 10.14
N TYR A 95 -0.73 2.31 8.89
CA TYR A 95 -0.20 1.23 8.05
C TYR A 95 0.94 0.47 8.74
N TRP A 96 1.93 1.20 9.28
CA TRP A 96 3.07 0.60 9.98
C TRP A 96 2.66 -0.18 11.22
N THR A 97 1.71 0.35 11.98
CA THR A 97 1.19 -0.32 13.18
C THR A 97 0.57 -1.67 12.82
N ILE A 98 -0.27 -1.70 11.79
CA ILE A 98 -0.99 -2.91 11.40
C ILE A 98 -0.07 -3.92 10.72
N ILE A 99 0.84 -3.49 9.85
CA ILE A 99 1.73 -4.41 9.14
C ILE A 99 2.70 -5.11 10.10
N VAL A 100 3.19 -4.41 11.13
CA VAL A 100 4.02 -5.00 12.19
C VAL A 100 3.23 -6.03 12.98
N ALA A 101 1.98 -5.74 13.34
CA ALA A 101 1.12 -6.68 14.07
C ALA A 101 0.86 -7.96 13.26
N LEU A 102 0.54 -7.84 11.97
CA LEU A 102 0.29 -8.97 11.08
C LEU A 102 1.57 -9.77 10.80
N LYS A 103 2.71 -9.12 10.56
CA LYS A 103 4.01 -9.78 10.39
C LYS A 103 4.41 -10.57 11.64
N ASN A 104 4.17 -10.04 12.84
CA ASN A 104 4.43 -10.76 14.09
C ASN A 104 3.57 -12.02 14.25
N ARG A 105 2.30 -11.97 13.83
CA ARG A 105 1.43 -13.16 13.83
C ARG A 105 1.87 -14.19 12.81
N LEU A 106 2.30 -13.75 11.62
CA LEU A 106 2.90 -14.60 10.59
C LEU A 106 4.13 -15.36 11.10
N LEU A 107 5.06 -14.65 11.76
CA LEU A 107 6.27 -15.27 12.33
C LEU A 107 5.97 -16.27 13.46
N LYS A 108 4.82 -16.13 14.13
CA LYS A 108 4.35 -17.08 15.15
C LYS A 108 3.63 -18.30 14.57
N GLY A 109 3.50 -18.41 13.25
CA GLY A 109 2.86 -19.54 12.59
C GLY A 109 1.32 -19.53 12.64
N ASP A 110 0.69 -18.37 12.80
CA ASP A 110 -0.77 -18.24 12.71
C ASP A 110 -1.23 -18.58 11.29
N ALA A 111 -1.81 -19.77 11.10
CA ALA A 111 -2.24 -20.25 9.78
C ALA A 111 -3.32 -19.39 9.11
N LYS A 112 -4.04 -18.55 9.86
CA LYS A 112 -5.10 -17.68 9.31
C LYS A 112 -4.57 -16.32 8.84
N VAL A 113 -3.39 -15.92 9.31
CA VAL A 113 -2.86 -14.57 9.08
C VAL A 113 -2.52 -14.29 7.62
N ASN A 114 -2.24 -15.33 6.82
CA ASN A 114 -1.85 -15.14 5.41
C ASN A 114 -2.95 -14.44 4.61
N ALA A 115 -4.20 -14.93 4.72
CA ALA A 115 -5.33 -14.37 4.01
C ALA A 115 -5.69 -12.97 4.52
N GLU A 116 -5.70 -12.80 5.84
CA GLU A 116 -5.98 -11.51 6.50
C GLU A 116 -4.97 -10.43 6.08
N LEU A 117 -3.68 -10.79 6.03
CA LEU A 117 -2.60 -9.90 5.61
C LEU A 117 -2.75 -9.45 4.16
N VAL A 118 -3.00 -10.39 3.26
CA VAL A 118 -3.16 -10.09 1.82
C VAL A 118 -4.39 -9.23 1.61
N GLU A 119 -5.52 -9.56 2.24
CA GLU A 119 -6.75 -8.77 2.17
C GLU A 119 -6.53 -7.35 2.70
N TYR A 120 -5.87 -7.22 3.86
CA TYR A 120 -5.53 -5.92 4.44
C TYR A 120 -4.67 -5.08 3.50
N LEU A 121 -3.59 -5.65 2.96
CA LEU A 121 -2.67 -4.93 2.07
C LEU A 121 -3.37 -4.44 0.80
N ASN A 122 -4.16 -5.31 0.15
CA ASN A 122 -4.94 -4.90 -1.03
C ASN A 122 -5.92 -3.77 -0.68
N HIS A 123 -6.70 -3.94 0.38
CA HIS A 123 -7.67 -2.92 0.77
C HIS A 123 -7.02 -1.61 1.16
N TRP A 124 -5.94 -1.63 1.94
CA TRP A 124 -5.30 -0.42 2.42
C TRP A 124 -4.73 0.39 1.26
N TRP A 125 -3.88 -0.22 0.42
CA TRP A 125 -3.24 0.48 -0.69
C TRP A 125 -4.24 0.98 -1.74
N ILE A 126 -5.20 0.15 -2.15
CA ILE A 126 -6.20 0.57 -3.14
C ILE A 126 -7.04 1.74 -2.61
N ASN A 127 -7.50 1.66 -1.35
CA ASN A 127 -8.31 2.74 -0.80
C ASN A 127 -7.50 4.00 -0.50
N HIS A 128 -6.23 3.87 -0.08
CA HIS A 128 -5.35 4.99 0.17
C HIS A 128 -5.12 5.78 -1.13
N ILE A 129 -4.67 5.09 -2.18
CA ILE A 129 -4.43 5.72 -3.49
C ILE A 129 -5.70 6.38 -4.03
N LEU A 130 -6.82 5.66 -4.06
CA LEU A 130 -8.06 6.15 -4.68
C LEU A 130 -8.79 7.24 -3.88
N LYS A 131 -8.38 7.52 -2.63
CA LYS A 131 -9.08 8.49 -1.77
C LYS A 131 -8.13 9.54 -1.23
N ILE A 132 -7.10 9.13 -0.51
CA ILE A 132 -6.19 10.01 0.21
C ILE A 132 -5.19 10.63 -0.77
N ASP A 133 -4.54 9.83 -1.61
CA ASP A 133 -3.53 10.36 -2.54
C ASP A 133 -4.19 11.15 -3.68
N GLN A 134 -5.39 10.75 -4.10
CA GLN A 134 -6.23 11.55 -5.00
C GLN A 134 -6.55 12.93 -4.41
N ASP A 135 -6.87 13.03 -3.12
CA ASP A 135 -7.10 14.32 -2.46
C ASP A 135 -5.84 15.19 -2.47
N MET A 136 -4.68 14.60 -2.13
CA MET A 136 -3.39 15.28 -2.22
C MET A 136 -3.10 15.76 -3.65
N GLY A 137 -3.25 14.90 -4.65
CA GLY A 137 -3.04 15.23 -6.07
C GLY A 137 -3.90 16.39 -6.55
N ARG A 138 -5.18 16.41 -6.15
CA ARG A 138 -6.10 17.53 -6.46
C ARG A 138 -5.62 18.84 -5.84
N GLU A 139 -5.21 18.84 -4.58
CA GLU A 139 -4.70 20.04 -3.90
C GLU A 139 -3.38 20.54 -4.51
N LEU A 140 -2.49 19.63 -4.89
CA LEU A 140 -1.23 19.97 -5.58
C LEU A 140 -1.47 20.57 -6.97
N LYS A 141 -2.44 20.03 -7.72
CA LYS A 141 -2.86 20.57 -9.02
C LYS A 141 -3.44 21.98 -8.92
N LEU A 142 -4.27 22.24 -7.91
CA LEU A 142 -4.81 23.59 -7.66
C LEU A 142 -3.72 24.63 -7.39
N ARG A 143 -2.52 24.18 -7.01
CA ARG A 143 -1.36 25.01 -6.70
C ARG A 143 -0.32 25.04 -7.83
N GLY A 144 -0.60 24.39 -8.96
CA GLY A 144 0.29 24.35 -10.13
C GLY A 144 1.54 23.48 -9.93
N VAL A 145 1.50 22.53 -8.99
CA VAL A 145 2.59 21.57 -8.75
C VAL A 145 2.42 20.31 -9.60
N ALA A 146 1.17 19.95 -9.89
CA ALA A 146 0.76 18.81 -10.73
C ALA A 146 -0.08 19.29 -11.93
#